data_AF-A0A6G3WWR8-F1
#
_entry.id   AF-A0A6G3WWR8-F1
#
_cell.length_a   1.000
_cell.length_b   1.000
_cell.length_c   1.000
_cell.angle_alpha   90.00
_cell.angle_beta   90.00
_cell.angle_gamma   90.00
#
_symmetry.space_group_name_H-M   'P 1'
#
loop_
_entity.id
_entity.type
_entity.pdbx_description
1 polymer ?
#
loop_
_entity_poly.entity_id
_entity_poly.type
_entity_poly.pdbx_seq_one_letter_code
_entity_poly.pdbx_strand_id
1 'polypeptide(L)' 'LINRMGFNNEGSAAVAARLAARNPVFRTTVGVNIGKTKVVAEAEAAADYVKSTEALAGHADYLVVNVS' A
#
# COMPACT_ATOMS: atom_id res chain seq x y z
N LEU A 1 -15.67 -12.41 -13.32
CA LEU A 1 -15.92 -12.32 -11.86
C LEU A 1 -16.29 -10.88 -11.53
N ILE A 2 -17.30 -10.64 -10.69
CA ILE A 2 -17.67 -9.29 -10.19
C ILE A 2 -17.35 -9.26 -8.70
N ASN A 3 -16.60 -8.24 -8.22
CA ASN A 3 -16.27 -8.07 -6.80
C ASN A 3 -16.54 -6.61 -6.34
N ARG A 4 -16.77 -6.45 -5.03
CA ARG A 4 -16.95 -5.14 -4.35
C ARG A 4 -16.20 -5.14 -3.01
N MET A 5 -14.96 -5.62 -3.02
CA MET A 5 -14.21 -5.89 -1.78
C MET A 5 -13.81 -4.62 -1.01
N GLY A 6 -13.66 -3.49 -1.71
CA GLY A 6 -13.51 -2.17 -1.07
C GLY A 6 -12.24 -2.03 -0.22
N PHE A 7 -11.08 -2.42 -0.76
CA PHE A 7 -9.77 -2.22 -0.12
C PHE A 7 -9.62 -2.85 1.28
N ASN A 8 -10.21 -4.02 1.52
CA ASN A 8 -9.97 -4.78 2.76
C ASN A 8 -8.47 -5.16 2.90
N ASN A 9 -7.80 -4.61 3.91
CA ASN A 9 -6.38 -4.87 4.21
C ASN A 9 -6.05 -4.59 5.69
N GLU A 10 -4.87 -5.02 6.15
CA GLU A 10 -4.42 -4.88 7.55
C GLU A 10 -3.64 -3.59 7.84
N GLY A 11 -3.59 -2.66 6.89
CA GLY A 11 -2.91 -1.38 6.98
C GLY A 11 -1.44 -1.41 6.52
N SER A 12 -0.93 -0.24 6.17
CA SER A 12 0.42 -0.05 5.62
C SER A 12 1.52 -0.54 6.58
N ALA A 13 1.36 -0.36 7.89
CA ALA A 13 2.32 -0.82 8.89
C ALA A 13 2.47 -2.35 8.92
N ALA A 14 1.35 -3.08 8.87
CA ALA A 14 1.37 -4.55 8.84
C ALA A 14 2.00 -5.08 7.55
N VAL A 15 1.72 -4.42 6.42
CA VAL A 15 2.34 -4.76 5.13
C VAL A 15 3.85 -4.47 5.15
N ALA A 16 4.28 -3.32 5.66
CA ALA A 16 5.69 -2.96 5.79
C ALA A 16 6.46 -4.01 6.59
N ALA A 17 5.93 -4.45 7.74
CA ALA A 17 6.54 -5.49 8.56
C ALA A 17 6.74 -6.81 7.79
N ARG A 18 5.76 -7.20 6.96
CA ARG A 18 5.88 -8.42 6.13
C ARG A 18 6.90 -8.26 5.02
N LEU A 19 6.93 -7.09 4.37
CA LEU A 19 7.91 -6.83 3.31
C LEU A 19 9.33 -6.76 3.88
N ALA A 20 9.51 -6.20 5.08
CA ALA A 20 10.79 -6.19 5.79
C ALA A 20 11.28 -7.61 6.16
N ALA A 21 10.36 -8.51 6.53
CA ALA A 21 10.68 -9.90 6.86
C ALA A 21 10.85 -10.81 5.63
N ARG A 22 10.62 -10.30 4.42
CA ARG A 22 10.65 -11.10 3.18
C ARG A 22 12.09 -11.49 2.84
N ASN A 23 12.33 -12.80 2.70
CA ASN A 23 13.60 -13.32 2.17
C ASN A 23 13.37 -13.94 0.78
N PRO A 24 13.62 -13.20 -0.32
CA PRO A 24 13.37 -13.70 -1.66
C PRO A 24 14.40 -14.78 -2.05
N VAL A 25 13.91 -15.91 -2.58
CA VAL A 25 14.77 -17.01 -3.08
C VAL A 25 15.53 -16.62 -4.35
N PHE A 26 15.01 -15.65 -5.10
CA PHE A 26 15.62 -15.05 -6.29
C PHE A 26 15.15 -13.61 -6.43
N ARG A 27 15.88 -12.77 -7.18
CA ARG A 27 15.53 -11.36 -7.38
C ARG A 27 14.11 -11.24 -7.94
N THR A 28 13.21 -10.60 -7.19
CA THR A 28 11.82 -10.37 -7.59
C THR A 28 11.51 -8.89 -7.46
N THR A 29 10.95 -8.29 -8.51
CA THR A 29 10.41 -6.93 -8.44
C THR A 29 9.14 -6.91 -7.58
N VAL A 30 9.05 -5.98 -6.65
CA VAL A 30 7.92 -5.79 -5.74
C VAL A 30 7.26 -4.45 -6.06
N GLY A 31 6.01 -4.52 -6.52
CA GLY A 31 5.12 -3.38 -6.61
C GLY A 31 4.22 -3.29 -5.40
N VAL A 32 3.98 -2.07 -4.90
CA VAL A 32 3.01 -1.81 -3.84
C VAL A 32 1.91 -0.87 -4.34
N ASN A 33 0.67 -1.31 -4.27
CA ASN A 33 -0.51 -0.49 -4.56
C ASN A 33 -1.03 0.12 -3.26
N ILE A 34 -1.11 1.45 -3.23
CA ILE A 34 -1.70 2.20 -2.13
C ILE A 34 -3.02 2.83 -2.57
N GLY A 35 -3.99 2.86 -1.65
CA GLY A 35 -5.31 3.45 -1.83
C GLY A 35 -5.65 4.32 -0.62
N LYS A 36 -6.58 5.27 -0.80
CA LYS A 36 -7.08 6.09 0.30
C LYS A 36 -7.80 5.22 1.33
N THR A 37 -7.49 5.40 2.60
CA THR A 37 -8.21 4.79 3.70
C THR A 37 -9.69 5.23 3.66
N LYS A 38 -10.62 4.27 3.79
CA LYS A 38 -12.06 4.53 3.59
C LYS A 38 -12.61 5.65 4.48
N VAL A 39 -12.15 5.74 5.71
CA VAL A 39 -12.66 6.72 6.71
C VAL A 39 -12.01 8.10 6.59
N VAL A 40 -10.96 8.24 5.79
CA VAL A 40 -10.26 9.53 5.59
C VAL A 40 -11.09 10.42 4.67
N ALA A 41 -11.27 11.69 5.05
CA ALA A 41 -11.96 12.68 4.25
C ALA A 41 -11.18 12.99 2.96
N GLU A 42 -11.87 13.37 1.89
CA GLU A 42 -11.23 13.62 0.59
C GLU A 42 -10.17 14.73 0.65
N ALA A 43 -10.42 15.78 1.43
CA ALA A 43 -9.48 16.87 1.64
C ALA A 43 -8.15 16.41 2.28
N GLU A 44 -8.14 15.27 2.96
CA GLU A 44 -6.98 14.70 3.63
C GLU A 44 -6.33 13.55 2.84
N ALA A 45 -6.88 13.20 1.66
CA ALA A 45 -6.43 12.06 0.86
C ALA A 45 -4.93 12.12 0.53
N ALA A 46 -4.42 13.31 0.17
CA ALA A 46 -3.00 13.49 -0.14
C ALA A 46 -2.10 13.12 1.05
N ALA A 47 -2.46 13.52 2.26
CA ALA A 47 -1.69 13.20 3.47
C ALA A 47 -1.75 11.69 3.80
N ASP A 48 -2.89 11.04 3.55
CA ASP A 48 -3.05 9.60 3.74
C ASP A 48 -2.23 8.78 2.73
N TYR A 49 -2.17 9.22 1.47
CA TYR A 49 -1.26 8.64 0.48
C TYR A 49 0.20 8.82 0.88
N VAL A 50 0.61 10.03 1.29
CA VAL A 50 1.98 10.29 1.77
C VAL A 50 2.35 9.36 2.92
N LYS A 51 1.47 9.21 3.92
CA LYS A 51 1.70 8.31 5.04
C LYS A 51 1.90 6.85 4.59
N SER A 52 1.11 6.39 3.64
CA SER A 52 1.26 5.04 3.07
C SER A 52 2.55 4.90 2.26
N THR A 53 2.92 5.93 1.50
CA THR A 53 4.18 5.99 0.74
C THR A 53 5.38 5.95 1.68
N GLU A 54 5.43 6.78 2.73
CA GLU A 54 6.53 6.80 3.70
C GLU A 54 6.74 5.43 4.36
N ALA A 55 5.64 4.73 4.67
CA ALA A 55 5.70 3.40 5.27
C ALA A 55 6.17 2.30 4.32
N LEU A 56 5.95 2.44 3.00
CA LEU A 56 6.07 1.33 2.05
C LEU A 56 7.10 1.54 0.94
N ALA A 57 7.48 2.78 0.63
CA ALA A 57 8.38 3.11 -0.47
C ALA A 57 9.75 2.42 -0.34
N GLY A 58 10.30 2.37 0.88
CA GLY A 58 11.59 1.70 1.14
C GLY A 58 11.56 0.18 0.93
N HIS A 59 10.38 -0.41 0.74
CA HIS A 59 10.18 -1.85 0.55
C HIS A 59 9.73 -2.22 -0.88
N ALA A 60 9.52 -1.25 -1.76
CA ALA A 60 8.95 -1.45 -3.07
C ALA A 60 9.92 -0.98 -4.17
N ASP A 61 9.99 -1.73 -5.27
CA ASP A 61 10.67 -1.28 -6.48
C ASP A 61 9.85 -0.23 -7.25
N TYR A 62 8.53 -0.25 -7.08
CA TYR A 62 7.64 0.78 -7.60
C TYR A 62 6.35 0.88 -6.78
N LEU A 63 5.73 2.06 -6.84
CA LEU A 63 4.45 2.34 -6.19
C LEU A 63 3.36 2.60 -7.23
N VAL A 64 2.13 2.21 -6.89
CA VAL A 64 0.91 2.55 -7.62
C VAL A 64 -0.01 3.31 -6.68
N VAL A 65 -0.48 4.48 -7.10
CA VAL A 65 -1.53 5.22 -6.40
C VAL A 65 -2.85 4.90 -7.07
N ASN A 66 -3.75 4.24 -6.34
CA ASN A 66 -5.11 4.00 -6.80
C ASN A 66 -6.03 5.10 -6.30
N VAL A 67 -6.48 5.94 -7.23
CA VAL A 67 -7.42 7.05 -7.00
C VAL A 67 -8.80 6.55 -7.41
N SER A 68 -9.69 6.41 -6.43
CA SER A 68 -11.03 5.82 -6.58
C SER A 68 -12.07 6.60 -5.82
#